data_AF-A0A453JI83-F1
#
_entry.id   AF-A0A453JI83-F1
#
_cell.length_a   1.000
_cell.length_b   1.000
_cell.length_c   1.000
_cell.angle_alpha   90.00
_cell.angle_beta   90.00
_cell.angle_gamma   90.00
#
_symmetry.space_group_name_H-M   'P 1'
#
loop_
_entity.id
_entity.type
_entity.pdbx_description
1 polymer ?
#
loop_
_entity_poly.entity_id
_entity_poly.type
_entity_poly.pdbx_seq_one_letter_code
_entity_poly.pdbx_strand_id
1 'polypeptide(L)'
;AGLLGAAAASVGDECSTTTSVGCGAGQWCFDCEPKLAGSHCVRSAATNPFQLVNNSLPFNKYAYLTTHNSFAIVGEPSHTGIPRITFDNQEDTVTDQLKNGVRALMLDTYDFKGSVWLCHSSGGKCNDFTAFEPALDTFKEIEAFLSANPSEIVTLILEDYVHAPNGLTNVFKASGLQKYWFPVSNMPKDGQEWPLVSEMVTSNQRLLVFTSARSKQVTEGIAYQWNFMVENNCETLVPPYETFCCSS
;
A
#
# COMPACT_ATOMS: atom_id res chain seq x y z
N ALA A 1 21.51 -24.88 37.82
CA ALA A 1 21.63 -23.56 37.18
C ALA A 1 20.61 -23.49 36.06
N GLY A 2 19.47 -22.85 36.32
CA GLY A 2 18.47 -22.63 35.27
C GLY A 2 19.01 -21.61 34.29
N LEU A 3 18.95 -21.91 33.00
CA LEU A 3 19.10 -20.92 31.94
C LEU A 3 17.94 -19.94 32.08
N LEU A 4 18.18 -18.82 32.76
CA LEU A 4 17.35 -17.63 32.63
C LEU A 4 17.49 -17.19 31.17
N GLY A 5 16.54 -17.58 30.32
CA GLY A 5 16.43 -17.00 28.98
C GLY A 5 16.32 -15.49 29.13
N ALA A 6 17.21 -14.74 28.48
CA ALA A 6 17.09 -13.30 28.43
C ALA A 6 15.70 -12.94 27.91
N ALA A 7 14.98 -12.07 28.62
CA ALA A 7 13.70 -11.57 28.14
C ALA A 7 13.95 -10.87 26.80
N ALA A 8 13.19 -11.25 25.76
CA ALA A 8 13.30 -10.59 24.47
C ALA A 8 12.82 -9.14 24.58
N ALA A 9 13.49 -8.23 23.88
CA ALA A 9 13.15 -6.81 23.87
C ALA A 9 11.74 -6.59 23.27
N SER A 10 11.00 -5.63 23.81
CA SER A 10 9.65 -5.26 23.40
C SER A 10 9.67 -4.04 22.47
N VAL A 11 8.54 -3.74 21.82
CA VAL A 11 8.43 -2.57 20.95
C VAL A 11 8.86 -1.29 21.69
N GLY A 12 9.79 -0.54 21.11
CA GLY A 12 10.39 0.68 21.67
C GLY A 12 11.69 0.46 22.44
N ASP A 13 12.01 -0.77 22.84
CA ASP A 13 13.29 -1.07 23.52
C ASP A 13 14.45 -0.93 22.52
N GLU A 14 15.60 -0.45 22.99
CA GLU A 14 16.83 -0.44 22.21
C GLU A 14 17.20 -1.87 21.80
N CYS A 15 17.68 -2.00 20.58
CA CYS A 15 18.10 -3.26 20.01
C CYS A 15 19.37 -3.05 19.19
N SER A 16 20.05 -4.14 18.85
CA SER A 16 21.16 -4.08 17.90
C SER A 16 21.22 -5.37 17.09
N THR A 17 21.43 -5.22 15.79
CA THR A 17 21.67 -6.35 14.88
C THR A 17 23.02 -7.03 15.13
N THR A 18 23.87 -6.44 15.99
CA THR A 18 25.23 -6.93 16.32
C THR A 18 25.40 -7.43 17.75
N THR A 19 24.42 -7.27 18.65
CA THR A 19 24.47 -7.79 20.03
C THR A 19 23.40 -8.84 20.30
N SER A 20 23.50 -9.57 21.43
CA SER A 20 22.58 -10.66 21.81
C SER A 20 21.18 -10.21 22.25
N VAL A 21 20.86 -8.91 22.16
CA VAL A 21 19.54 -8.36 22.51
C VAL A 21 18.71 -8.30 21.23
N GLY A 22 18.04 -9.42 20.94
CA GLY A 22 17.08 -9.52 19.85
C GLY A 22 15.69 -9.05 20.27
N CYS A 23 14.93 -8.54 19.30
CA CYS A 23 13.53 -8.20 19.51
C CYS A 23 12.67 -9.46 19.69
N GLY A 24 11.52 -9.30 20.35
CA GLY A 24 10.53 -10.34 20.52
C GLY A 24 10.04 -10.92 19.18
N ALA A 25 9.38 -12.09 19.24
CA ALA A 25 8.84 -12.72 18.05
C ALA A 25 7.90 -11.76 17.28
N GLY A 26 8.15 -11.59 15.98
CA GLY A 26 7.38 -10.68 15.11
C GLY A 26 7.83 -9.20 15.14
N GLN A 27 8.88 -8.89 15.89
CA GLN A 27 9.48 -7.56 15.96
C GLN A 27 10.86 -7.56 15.29
N TRP A 28 11.28 -6.38 14.81
CA TRP A 28 12.56 -6.19 14.14
C TRP A 28 13.30 -5.05 14.76
N CYS A 29 14.63 -5.14 14.71
CA CYS A 29 15.47 -4.05 15.13
C CYS A 29 15.60 -3.04 14.00
N PHE A 30 15.05 -1.85 14.17
CA PHE A 30 14.99 -0.84 13.13
C PHE A 30 15.29 0.55 13.68
N ASP A 31 15.94 1.38 12.86
CA ASP A 31 16.27 2.75 13.21
C ASP A 31 15.21 3.70 12.63
N CYS A 32 14.48 4.40 13.51
CA CYS A 32 13.40 5.31 13.14
C CYS A 32 13.86 6.78 13.24
N GLU A 33 14.96 7.12 12.57
CA GLU A 33 15.41 8.50 12.46
C GLU A 33 14.36 9.36 11.72
N PRO A 34 14.20 10.65 12.08
CA PRO A 34 14.96 11.40 13.08
C PRO A 34 14.31 11.41 14.48
N LYS A 35 13.14 10.76 14.67
CA LYS A 35 12.34 10.90 15.90
C LYS A 35 12.75 9.93 17.01
N LEU A 36 13.31 8.77 16.69
CA LEU A 36 13.97 7.87 17.63
C LEU A 36 15.40 7.65 17.13
N ALA A 37 16.39 8.26 17.79
CA ALA A 37 17.79 8.07 17.43
C ALA A 37 18.26 6.70 17.93
N GLY A 38 18.75 5.86 17.00
CA GLY A 38 19.25 4.52 17.31
C GLY A 38 18.23 3.44 17.00
N SER A 39 18.69 2.20 16.92
CA SER A 39 17.82 1.08 16.57
C SER A 39 16.96 0.65 17.75
N HIS A 40 15.65 0.58 17.52
CA HIS A 40 14.67 0.10 18.48
C HIS A 40 13.89 -1.08 17.91
N CYS A 41 13.33 -1.91 18.80
CA CYS A 41 12.41 -2.93 18.39
C CYS A 41 11.13 -2.29 17.87
N VAL A 42 10.81 -2.54 16.60
CA VAL A 42 9.60 -2.07 15.95
C VAL A 42 8.70 -3.25 15.59
N ARG A 43 7.42 -2.97 15.45
CA ARG A 43 6.45 -3.92 14.93
C ARG A 43 6.52 -3.90 13.40
N SER A 44 6.85 -5.04 12.78
CA SER A 44 6.86 -5.16 11.31
C SER A 44 5.51 -5.50 10.72
N ALA A 45 4.74 -6.37 11.38
CA ALA A 45 3.47 -6.86 10.85
C ALA A 45 2.30 -6.16 11.56
N ALA A 46 1.56 -5.35 10.82
CA ALA A 46 0.26 -4.84 11.23
C ALA A 46 -0.77 -5.97 11.31
N THR A 47 -1.71 -5.87 12.26
CA THR A 47 -2.79 -6.85 12.36
C THR A 47 -3.70 -6.71 11.14
N ASN A 48 -4.04 -7.82 10.50
CA ASN A 48 -5.07 -7.83 9.47
C ASN A 48 -6.44 -7.45 10.08
N PRO A 49 -7.04 -6.32 9.68
CA PRO A 49 -8.27 -5.84 10.31
C PRO A 49 -9.48 -6.73 10.00
N PHE A 50 -9.48 -7.43 8.85
CA PHE A 50 -10.53 -8.37 8.46
C PHE A 50 -10.51 -9.67 9.27
N GLN A 51 -9.38 -9.97 9.94
CA GLN A 51 -9.26 -11.10 10.86
C GLN A 51 -9.49 -10.67 12.32
N LEU A 52 -9.13 -9.43 12.68
CA LEU A 52 -9.25 -8.92 14.05
C LEU A 52 -10.70 -8.72 14.48
N VAL A 53 -11.49 -8.04 13.66
CA VAL A 53 -12.90 -7.71 13.97
C VAL A 53 -13.85 -8.71 13.31
N ASN A 54 -13.31 -9.83 12.78
CA ASN A 54 -13.92 -10.72 11.78
C ASN A 54 -14.35 -9.99 10.49
N ASN A 55 -14.88 -10.71 9.49
CA ASN A 55 -15.26 -10.16 8.18
C ASN A 55 -16.77 -9.85 8.04
N SER A 56 -17.47 -9.63 9.15
CA SER A 56 -18.94 -9.46 9.19
C SER A 56 -19.41 -8.00 9.19
N LEU A 57 -18.51 -7.01 9.17
CA LEU A 57 -18.90 -5.60 9.08
C LEU A 57 -18.91 -5.13 7.61
N PRO A 58 -19.65 -4.05 7.30
CA PRO A 58 -19.49 -3.30 6.06
C PRO A 58 -18.04 -2.87 5.85
N PHE A 59 -17.55 -2.89 4.60
CA PHE A 59 -16.15 -2.55 4.29
C PHE A 59 -15.70 -1.18 4.81
N ASN A 60 -16.58 -0.17 4.75
CA ASN A 60 -16.36 1.18 5.27
C ASN A 60 -16.36 1.30 6.82
N LYS A 61 -16.45 0.19 7.55
CA LYS A 61 -16.30 0.15 9.02
C LYS A 61 -14.95 -0.38 9.48
N TYR A 62 -14.06 -0.73 8.56
CA TYR A 62 -12.69 -1.13 8.87
C TYR A 62 -11.74 0.05 8.70
N ALA A 63 -10.75 0.10 9.59
CA ALA A 63 -9.54 0.90 9.40
C ALA A 63 -8.38 -0.06 9.07
N TYR A 64 -7.55 0.32 8.10
CA TYR A 64 -6.40 -0.46 7.68
C TYR A 64 -5.23 0.44 7.29
N LEU A 65 -4.02 -0.11 7.41
CA LEU A 65 -2.80 0.56 7.01
C LEU A 65 -2.77 0.78 5.49
N THR A 66 -2.41 2.00 5.11
CA THR A 66 -2.21 2.46 3.73
C THR A 66 -0.79 2.96 3.58
N THR A 67 -0.07 2.59 2.51
CA THR A 67 1.26 3.13 2.21
C THR A 67 1.21 4.14 1.07
N HIS A 68 1.92 5.26 1.24
CA HIS A 68 2.05 6.32 0.24
C HIS A 68 3.20 6.00 -0.71
N ASN A 69 2.96 6.08 -2.03
CA ASN A 69 3.95 5.71 -3.04
C ASN A 69 4.59 4.36 -2.76
N SER A 70 3.76 3.32 -2.64
CA SER A 70 4.16 1.98 -2.18
C SER A 70 5.30 1.37 -3.01
N PHE A 71 5.47 1.81 -4.25
CA PHE A 71 6.51 1.35 -5.17
C PHE A 71 7.84 2.07 -4.99
N ALA A 72 7.87 3.18 -4.24
CA ALA A 72 9.04 4.03 -4.12
C ALA A 72 10.04 3.46 -3.11
N ILE A 73 10.73 2.38 -3.48
CA ILE A 73 11.51 1.55 -2.55
C ILE A 73 12.98 1.95 -2.53
N VAL A 74 13.53 2.15 -1.33
CA VAL A 74 14.94 2.48 -1.11
C VAL A 74 15.85 1.40 -1.71
N GLY A 75 16.79 1.84 -2.54
CA GLY A 75 17.82 0.97 -3.12
C GLY A 75 17.32 0.02 -4.22
N GLU A 76 16.07 0.15 -4.67
CA GLU A 76 15.57 -0.60 -5.80
C GLU A 76 16.38 -0.25 -7.08
N PRO A 77 16.83 -1.24 -7.87
CA PRO A 77 17.58 -1.00 -9.09
C PRO A 77 16.84 -0.09 -10.09
N SER A 78 17.60 0.66 -10.89
CA SER A 78 17.01 1.45 -11.99
C SER A 78 16.60 0.54 -13.15
N HIS A 79 15.35 0.65 -13.57
CA HIS A 79 14.81 -0.03 -14.76
C HIS A 79 15.02 0.76 -16.06
N THR A 80 15.52 1.98 -15.98
CA THR A 80 15.81 2.84 -17.15
C THR A 80 17.28 2.85 -17.54
N GLY A 81 18.16 2.35 -16.66
CA GLY A 81 19.62 2.44 -16.79
C GLY A 81 20.18 3.82 -16.43
N ILE A 82 19.32 4.78 -16.06
CA ILE A 82 19.71 6.11 -15.57
C ILE A 82 19.62 6.12 -14.05
N PRO A 83 20.61 6.67 -13.33
CA PRO A 83 20.52 6.83 -11.87
C PRO A 83 19.26 7.58 -11.46
N ARG A 84 18.56 7.05 -10.46
CA ARG A 84 17.32 7.61 -9.93
C ARG A 84 17.65 8.81 -9.03
N ILE A 85 16.96 9.94 -9.25
CA ILE A 85 17.10 11.21 -8.51
C ILE A 85 15.70 11.69 -8.15
N THR A 86 15.10 11.01 -7.19
CA THR A 86 13.81 11.37 -6.59
C THR A 86 13.76 10.77 -5.18
N PHE A 87 12.64 10.94 -4.49
CA PHE A 87 12.47 10.44 -3.13
C PHE A 87 11.97 9.00 -3.12
N ASP A 88 12.42 8.26 -2.11
CA ASP A 88 11.90 6.96 -1.75
C ASP A 88 10.93 7.14 -0.58
N ASN A 89 9.93 6.26 -0.48
CA ASN A 89 8.91 6.29 0.58
C ASN A 89 8.87 5.01 1.41
N GLN A 90 9.43 3.91 0.91
CA GLN A 90 9.30 2.58 1.51
C GLN A 90 10.65 1.86 1.55
N GLU A 91 10.86 1.00 2.54
CA GLU A 91 11.99 0.05 2.57
C GLU A 91 11.58 -1.37 2.14
N ASP A 92 10.30 -1.70 2.27
CA ASP A 92 9.74 -3.02 1.94
C ASP A 92 9.22 -3.09 0.51
N THR A 93 9.38 -4.25 -0.13
CA THR A 93 8.72 -4.55 -1.41
C THR A 93 7.20 -4.46 -1.28
N VAL A 94 6.48 -4.22 -2.38
CA VAL A 94 5.00 -4.20 -2.34
C VAL A 94 4.44 -5.54 -1.86
N THR A 95 5.03 -6.65 -2.28
CA THR A 95 4.71 -7.97 -1.74
C THR A 95 4.85 -8.03 -0.22
N ASP A 96 5.95 -7.52 0.35
CA ASP A 96 6.20 -7.60 1.78
C ASP A 96 5.35 -6.60 2.57
N GLN A 97 5.07 -5.41 2.04
CA GLN A 97 4.07 -4.48 2.59
C GLN A 97 2.71 -5.19 2.78
N LEU A 98 2.23 -5.91 1.75
CA LEU A 98 0.97 -6.65 1.82
C LEU A 98 1.02 -7.80 2.83
N LYS A 99 2.13 -8.56 2.90
CA LYS A 99 2.33 -9.60 3.93
C LYS A 99 2.39 -9.01 5.34
N ASN A 100 2.93 -7.80 5.47
CA ASN A 100 3.05 -7.06 6.72
C ASN A 100 1.75 -6.35 7.11
N GLY A 101 0.64 -6.60 6.42
CA GLY A 101 -0.71 -6.18 6.85
C GLY A 101 -1.21 -4.89 6.21
N VAL A 102 -0.46 -4.29 5.28
CA VAL A 102 -0.97 -3.20 4.43
C VAL A 102 -2.14 -3.71 3.60
N ARG A 103 -3.23 -2.94 3.51
CA ARG A 103 -4.41 -3.30 2.70
C ARG A 103 -4.85 -2.19 1.75
N ALA A 104 -4.12 -1.09 1.72
CA ALA A 104 -4.23 -0.09 0.67
C ALA A 104 -2.86 0.42 0.21
N LEU A 105 -2.73 0.63 -1.09
CA LEU A 105 -1.50 1.09 -1.73
C LEU A 105 -1.82 2.33 -2.55
N MET A 106 -1.07 3.42 -2.34
CA MET A 106 -1.11 4.59 -3.21
C MET A 106 -0.01 4.47 -4.26
N LEU A 107 -0.39 4.61 -5.53
CA LEU A 107 0.50 4.41 -6.67
C LEU A 107 0.36 5.57 -7.66
N ASP A 108 1.45 6.27 -7.92
CA ASP A 108 1.49 7.29 -8.96
C ASP A 108 1.74 6.65 -10.32
N THR A 109 0.77 6.78 -11.22
CA THR A 109 0.77 6.12 -12.53
C THR A 109 0.95 7.13 -13.65
N TYR A 110 1.90 6.88 -14.56
CA TYR A 110 2.25 7.78 -15.66
C TYR A 110 2.34 7.05 -16.99
N ASP A 111 2.03 7.75 -18.08
CA ASP A 111 2.48 7.33 -19.40
C ASP A 111 3.99 7.55 -19.53
N PHE A 112 4.75 6.48 -19.76
CA PHE A 112 6.19 6.57 -19.95
C PHE A 112 6.72 5.43 -20.82
N LYS A 113 7.66 5.74 -21.73
CA LYS A 113 8.26 4.77 -22.67
C LYS A 113 7.25 3.85 -23.39
N GLY A 114 6.03 4.34 -23.66
CA GLY A 114 4.99 3.60 -24.38
C GLY A 114 4.16 2.64 -23.53
N SER A 115 4.28 2.66 -22.21
CA SER A 115 3.46 1.88 -21.27
C SER A 115 3.10 2.70 -20.02
N VAL A 116 2.35 2.12 -19.10
CA VAL A 116 2.12 2.71 -17.77
C VAL A 116 3.29 2.37 -16.85
N TRP A 117 3.82 3.37 -16.18
CA TRP A 117 4.92 3.26 -15.23
C TRP A 117 4.53 3.85 -13.89
N LEU A 118 5.24 3.40 -12.84
CA LEU A 118 5.23 4.02 -11.54
C LEU A 118 6.42 4.98 -11.42
N CYS A 119 6.14 6.24 -11.08
CA CYS A 119 7.15 7.27 -11.03
C CYS A 119 6.90 8.23 -9.88
N HIS A 120 7.93 8.55 -9.10
CA HIS A 120 7.84 9.61 -8.10
C HIS A 120 8.26 10.92 -8.78
N SER A 121 7.33 11.59 -9.45
CA SER A 121 7.60 12.75 -10.31
C SER A 121 6.66 13.92 -10.02
N SER A 122 6.83 15.02 -10.77
CA SER A 122 5.98 16.21 -10.64
C SER A 122 5.59 16.77 -12.00
N GLY A 123 4.50 17.55 -12.03
CA GLY A 123 4.01 18.18 -13.27
C GLY A 123 3.36 17.22 -14.26
N GLY A 124 2.91 16.05 -13.80
CA GLY A 124 2.19 15.07 -14.62
C GLY A 124 3.04 14.41 -15.71
N LYS A 125 4.36 14.38 -15.54
CA LYS A 125 5.29 13.76 -16.49
C LYS A 125 6.32 12.91 -15.78
N CYS A 126 6.45 11.65 -16.20
CA CYS A 126 7.55 10.79 -15.77
C CYS A 126 8.82 11.02 -16.61
N ASN A 127 9.98 10.94 -15.96
CA ASN A 127 11.30 11.06 -16.57
C ASN A 127 12.18 9.86 -16.18
N ASP A 128 13.24 9.59 -16.95
CA ASP A 128 14.12 8.43 -16.70
C ASP A 128 14.71 8.38 -15.28
N PHE A 129 14.99 9.55 -14.69
CA PHE A 129 15.56 9.70 -13.35
C PHE A 129 14.50 9.71 -12.23
N THR A 130 13.20 9.71 -12.55
CA THR A 130 12.11 9.63 -11.57
C THR A 130 11.30 8.34 -11.68
N ALA A 131 11.61 7.50 -12.68
CA ALA A 131 10.92 6.25 -12.93
C ALA A 131 11.42 5.17 -11.98
N PHE A 132 10.48 4.43 -11.38
CA PHE A 132 10.78 3.26 -10.58
C PHE A 132 10.70 2.03 -11.49
N GLU A 133 9.50 1.59 -11.83
CA GLU A 133 9.29 0.36 -12.61
C GLU A 133 8.03 0.45 -13.49
N PRO A 134 7.89 -0.44 -14.51
CA PRO A 134 6.61 -0.61 -15.19
C PRO A 134 5.52 -1.04 -14.21
N ALA A 135 4.34 -0.39 -14.27
CA ALA A 135 3.26 -0.69 -13.32
C ALA A 135 2.74 -2.14 -13.39
N LEU A 136 2.99 -2.83 -14.50
CA LEU A 136 2.64 -4.24 -14.67
C LEU A 136 3.34 -5.13 -13.64
N ASP A 137 4.57 -4.82 -13.24
CA ASP A 137 5.36 -5.67 -12.36
C ASP A 137 4.78 -5.63 -10.93
N THR A 138 4.56 -4.42 -10.39
CA THR A 138 3.85 -4.22 -9.12
C THR A 138 2.43 -4.82 -9.14
N PHE A 139 1.70 -4.70 -10.26
CA PHE A 139 0.35 -5.23 -10.36
C PHE A 139 0.34 -6.77 -10.36
N LYS A 140 1.40 -7.42 -10.83
CA LYS A 140 1.56 -8.88 -10.71
C LYS A 140 1.88 -9.31 -9.28
N GLU A 141 2.62 -8.51 -8.52
CA GLU A 141 2.82 -8.77 -7.09
C GLU A 141 1.48 -8.75 -6.34
N ILE A 142 0.64 -7.74 -6.60
CA ILE A 142 -0.70 -7.63 -6.02
C ILE A 142 -1.58 -8.81 -6.45
N GLU A 143 -1.49 -9.25 -7.71
CA GLU A 143 -2.27 -10.40 -8.19
C GLU A 143 -1.85 -11.69 -7.50
N ALA A 144 -0.53 -11.92 -7.39
CA ALA A 144 0.03 -13.07 -6.70
C ALA A 144 -0.42 -13.09 -5.24
N PHE A 145 -0.41 -11.94 -4.56
CA PHE A 145 -0.92 -11.81 -3.20
C PHE A 145 -2.41 -12.17 -3.09
N LEU A 146 -3.28 -11.57 -3.92
CA LEU A 146 -4.71 -11.86 -3.89
C LEU A 146 -5.03 -13.31 -4.27
N SER A 147 -4.25 -13.91 -5.17
CA SER A 147 -4.39 -15.32 -5.56
C SER A 147 -3.99 -16.26 -4.41
N ALA A 148 -2.91 -15.95 -3.70
CA ALA A 148 -2.45 -16.76 -2.57
C ALA A 148 -3.33 -16.60 -1.33
N ASN A 149 -4.02 -15.46 -1.20
CA ASN A 149 -4.80 -15.11 -0.01
C ASN A 149 -6.28 -14.82 -0.38
N PRO A 150 -7.13 -15.86 -0.51
CA PRO A 150 -8.49 -15.73 -1.02
C PRO A 150 -9.45 -14.95 -0.10
N SER A 151 -9.12 -14.80 1.18
CA SER A 151 -9.90 -14.02 2.15
C SER A 151 -9.56 -12.53 2.19
N GLU A 152 -8.52 -12.10 1.46
CA GLU A 152 -7.99 -10.74 1.57
C GLU A 152 -8.63 -9.82 0.55
N ILE A 153 -8.75 -8.55 0.93
CA ILE A 153 -9.19 -7.44 0.07
C ILE A 153 -8.06 -6.42 0.01
N VAL A 154 -7.77 -5.90 -1.18
CA VAL A 154 -6.77 -4.84 -1.39
C VAL A 154 -7.45 -3.62 -2.02
N THR A 155 -7.03 -2.43 -1.61
CA THR A 155 -7.44 -1.16 -2.21
C THR A 155 -6.26 -0.51 -2.92
N LEU A 156 -6.47 -0.05 -4.15
CA LEU A 156 -5.50 0.76 -4.89
C LEU A 156 -6.04 2.18 -5.03
N ILE A 157 -5.20 3.16 -4.72
CA ILE A 157 -5.49 4.58 -4.90
C ILE A 157 -4.46 5.10 -5.90
N LEU A 158 -4.92 5.43 -7.10
CA LEU A 158 -4.06 5.80 -8.21
C LEU A 158 -3.99 7.32 -8.34
N GLU A 159 -2.82 7.91 -8.11
CA GLU A 159 -2.55 9.24 -8.61
C GLU A 159 -2.29 9.13 -10.12
N ASP A 160 -3.25 9.57 -10.92
CA ASP A 160 -3.38 9.15 -12.31
C ASP A 160 -2.99 10.24 -13.30
N TYR A 161 -1.84 10.03 -13.93
CA TYR A 161 -1.29 10.80 -15.03
C TYR A 161 -1.24 9.99 -16.34
N VAL A 162 -2.08 8.96 -16.47
CA VAL A 162 -2.17 8.11 -17.66
C VAL A 162 -3.21 8.68 -18.63
N HIS A 163 -2.75 9.19 -19.77
CA HIS A 163 -3.58 9.74 -20.84
C HIS A 163 -3.84 8.75 -21.97
N ALA A 164 -3.00 7.73 -22.13
CA ALA A 164 -3.19 6.68 -23.13
C ALA A 164 -4.59 6.04 -22.99
N PRO A 165 -5.35 5.90 -24.10
CA PRO A 165 -6.67 5.27 -24.05
C PRO A 165 -6.60 3.84 -23.50
N ASN A 166 -7.38 3.56 -22.45
CA ASN A 166 -7.39 2.27 -21.74
C ASN A 166 -6.04 1.87 -21.14
N GLY A 167 -5.12 2.82 -20.90
CA GLY A 167 -3.78 2.52 -20.37
C GLY A 167 -3.84 1.68 -19.10
N LEU A 168 -4.58 2.13 -18.09
CA LEU A 168 -4.74 1.41 -16.82
C LEU A 168 -5.52 0.10 -17.01
N THR A 169 -6.64 0.12 -17.72
CA THR A 169 -7.43 -1.08 -18.02
C THR A 169 -6.60 -2.19 -18.66
N ASN A 170 -5.68 -1.84 -19.56
CA ASN A 170 -4.79 -2.79 -20.20
C ASN A 170 -3.79 -3.40 -19.21
N VAL A 171 -3.27 -2.62 -18.26
CA VAL A 171 -2.39 -3.15 -17.19
C VAL A 171 -3.15 -4.10 -16.28
N PHE A 172 -4.36 -3.73 -15.83
CA PHE A 172 -5.20 -4.60 -14.99
C PHE A 172 -5.59 -5.92 -15.68
N LYS A 173 -5.82 -5.88 -16.99
CA LYS A 173 -6.05 -7.08 -17.81
C LYS A 173 -4.79 -7.95 -17.89
N ALA A 174 -3.66 -7.33 -18.22
CA ALA A 174 -2.39 -8.02 -18.41
C ALA A 174 -1.84 -8.63 -17.10
N SER A 175 -2.08 -8.00 -15.96
CA SER A 175 -1.71 -8.54 -14.66
C SER A 175 -2.64 -9.66 -14.18
N GLY A 176 -3.88 -9.71 -14.70
CA GLY A 176 -4.91 -10.65 -14.24
C GLY A 176 -5.75 -10.16 -13.06
N LEU A 177 -5.53 -8.92 -12.60
CA LEU A 177 -6.26 -8.32 -11.47
C LEU A 177 -7.72 -8.00 -11.77
N GLN A 178 -8.11 -7.83 -13.04
CA GLN A 178 -9.48 -7.45 -13.41
C GLN A 178 -10.54 -8.41 -12.85
N LYS A 179 -10.21 -9.69 -12.66
CA LYS A 179 -11.13 -10.71 -12.10
C LYS A 179 -11.50 -10.45 -10.62
N TYR A 180 -10.77 -9.58 -9.92
CA TYR A 180 -11.02 -9.23 -8.53
C TYR A 180 -11.74 -7.89 -8.37
N TRP A 181 -11.98 -7.13 -9.44
CA TRP A 181 -12.53 -5.79 -9.34
C TRP A 181 -13.89 -5.73 -8.67
N PHE A 182 -14.00 -4.85 -7.67
CA PHE A 182 -15.27 -4.38 -7.16
C PHE A 182 -15.81 -3.28 -8.09
N PRO A 183 -16.96 -3.49 -8.77
CA PRO A 183 -17.41 -2.59 -9.83
C PRO A 183 -17.99 -1.30 -9.28
N VAL A 184 -17.70 -0.17 -9.94
CA VAL A 184 -18.21 1.17 -9.58
C VAL A 184 -19.74 1.22 -9.50
N SER A 185 -20.44 0.43 -10.32
CA SER A 185 -21.91 0.35 -10.30
C SER A 185 -22.47 -0.14 -8.96
N ASN A 186 -21.67 -0.89 -8.19
CA ASN A 186 -22.04 -1.47 -6.91
C ASN A 186 -21.47 -0.67 -5.72
N MET A 187 -20.72 0.41 -5.98
CA MET A 187 -20.20 1.26 -4.92
C MET A 187 -21.33 2.10 -4.32
N PRO A 188 -21.49 2.09 -2.98
CA PRO A 188 -22.51 2.88 -2.31
C PRO A 188 -22.28 4.38 -2.51
N LYS A 189 -23.35 5.15 -2.37
CA LYS A 189 -23.35 6.62 -2.47
C LYS A 189 -23.95 7.23 -1.21
N ASP A 190 -23.68 8.51 -1.01
CA ASP A 190 -24.34 9.32 0.02
C ASP A 190 -24.24 8.73 1.45
N GLY A 191 -23.08 8.13 1.76
CA GLY A 191 -22.79 7.56 3.08
C GLY A 191 -23.47 6.21 3.38
N GLN A 192 -24.08 5.57 2.38
CA GLN A 192 -24.61 4.22 2.53
C GLN A 192 -23.50 3.21 2.86
N GLU A 193 -23.89 2.15 3.56
CA GLU A 193 -22.98 1.07 3.93
C GLU A 193 -22.50 0.30 2.69
N TRP A 194 -21.21 -0.05 2.71
CA TRP A 194 -20.63 -0.97 1.74
C TRP A 194 -21.10 -2.41 2.00
N PRO A 195 -21.01 -3.30 1.01
CA PRO A 195 -21.24 -4.72 1.25
C PRO A 195 -20.36 -5.24 2.39
N LEU A 196 -20.81 -6.33 3.00
CA LEU A 196 -20.01 -6.98 4.02
C LEU A 196 -18.70 -7.49 3.41
N VAL A 197 -17.61 -7.44 4.16
CA VAL A 197 -16.32 -7.99 3.71
C VAL A 197 -16.47 -9.46 3.33
N SER A 198 -17.26 -10.23 4.07
CA SER A 198 -17.59 -11.63 3.75
C SER A 198 -18.29 -11.81 2.39
N GLU A 199 -19.16 -10.88 1.99
CA GLU A 199 -19.84 -10.89 0.70
C GLU A 199 -18.89 -10.54 -0.46
N MET A 200 -18.03 -9.53 -0.25
CA MET A 200 -16.98 -9.14 -1.20
C MET A 200 -16.01 -10.30 -1.44
N VAL A 201 -15.59 -10.99 -0.38
CA VAL A 201 -14.74 -12.18 -0.47
C VAL A 201 -15.43 -13.32 -1.20
N THR A 202 -16.67 -13.64 -0.83
CA THR A 202 -17.44 -14.76 -1.43
C THR A 202 -17.71 -14.52 -2.92
N SER A 203 -17.94 -13.28 -3.33
CA SER A 203 -18.13 -12.89 -4.73
C SER A 203 -16.82 -12.69 -5.50
N ASN A 204 -15.67 -12.87 -4.84
CA ASN A 204 -14.33 -12.61 -5.37
C ASN A 204 -14.13 -11.16 -5.86
N GLN A 205 -14.92 -10.20 -5.38
CA GLN A 205 -14.78 -8.76 -5.64
C GLN A 205 -13.89 -8.13 -4.56
N ARG A 206 -12.60 -8.46 -4.62
CA ARG A 206 -11.61 -8.23 -3.56
C ARG A 206 -10.57 -7.16 -3.89
N LEU A 207 -10.77 -6.41 -4.98
CA LEU A 207 -9.91 -5.31 -5.39
C LEU A 207 -10.74 -4.05 -5.61
N LEU A 208 -10.58 -3.06 -4.75
CA LEU A 208 -11.13 -1.72 -4.96
C LEU A 208 -10.08 -0.87 -5.65
N VAL A 209 -10.46 -0.11 -6.66
CA VAL A 209 -9.54 0.78 -7.39
C VAL A 209 -10.16 2.16 -7.52
N PHE A 210 -9.42 3.13 -7.01
CA PHE A 210 -9.75 4.55 -7.08
C PHE A 210 -8.70 5.29 -7.91
N THR A 211 -9.10 6.37 -8.57
CA THR A 211 -8.24 7.22 -9.39
C THR A 211 -8.49 8.69 -9.10
N SER A 212 -7.43 9.49 -9.15
CA SER A 212 -7.50 10.95 -9.07
C SER A 212 -8.04 11.59 -10.37
N ALA A 213 -8.09 10.86 -11.48
CA ALA A 213 -8.57 11.36 -12.77
C ALA A 213 -10.07 11.09 -13.00
N ARG A 214 -10.91 12.14 -12.88
CA ARG A 214 -12.39 12.03 -12.98
C ARG A 214 -12.91 11.33 -14.24
N SER A 215 -12.26 11.55 -15.37
CA SER A 215 -12.68 10.99 -16.67
C SER A 215 -12.62 9.46 -16.72
N LYS A 216 -11.77 8.84 -15.89
CA LYS A 216 -11.55 7.39 -15.84
C LYS A 216 -12.75 6.61 -15.32
N GLN A 217 -13.59 7.22 -14.50
CA GLN A 217 -14.84 6.58 -14.06
C GLN A 217 -15.78 6.28 -15.23
N VAL A 218 -15.83 7.17 -16.22
CA VAL A 218 -16.69 6.98 -17.40
C VAL A 218 -15.98 6.15 -18.47
N THR A 219 -14.69 6.41 -18.68
CA THR A 219 -13.94 5.83 -19.81
C THR A 219 -13.39 4.44 -19.53
N GLU A 220 -13.02 4.15 -18.29
CA GLU A 220 -12.37 2.89 -17.89
C GLU A 220 -13.11 2.16 -16.74
N GLY A 221 -14.13 2.79 -16.14
CA GLY A 221 -14.87 2.22 -15.03
C GLY A 221 -14.09 2.22 -13.70
N ILE A 222 -13.06 3.07 -13.56
CA ILE A 222 -12.26 3.19 -12.34
C ILE A 222 -12.84 4.31 -11.46
N ALA A 223 -13.11 4.04 -10.19
CA ALA A 223 -13.84 4.95 -9.31
C ALA A 223 -13.10 6.29 -9.14
N TYR A 224 -13.76 7.42 -9.41
CA TYR A 224 -13.17 8.72 -9.10
C TYR A 224 -13.12 8.89 -7.57
N GLN A 225 -11.92 8.98 -7.01
CA GLN A 225 -11.70 8.81 -5.58
C GLN A 225 -12.54 9.76 -4.72
N TRP A 226 -12.63 11.03 -5.13
CA TRP A 226 -13.31 12.09 -4.37
C TRP A 226 -14.84 11.95 -4.33
N ASN A 227 -15.42 10.96 -5.02
CA ASN A 227 -16.82 10.58 -4.82
C ASN A 227 -17.02 9.64 -3.62
N PHE A 228 -15.96 8.99 -3.13
CA PHE A 228 -16.03 7.86 -2.19
C PHE A 228 -15.12 8.00 -0.97
N MET A 229 -14.08 8.83 -1.04
CA MET A 229 -13.16 9.09 0.06
C MET A 229 -12.96 10.59 0.29
N VAL A 230 -12.63 10.92 1.53
CA VAL A 230 -12.23 12.27 1.97
C VAL A 230 -10.81 12.15 2.51
N GLU A 231 -9.93 13.02 2.04
CA GLU A 231 -8.62 13.19 2.63
C GLU A 231 -8.77 14.08 3.87
N ASN A 232 -8.33 13.58 5.02
CA ASN A 232 -8.30 14.38 6.23
C ASN A 232 -6.93 15.03 6.36
N ASN A 233 -6.88 16.33 6.65
CA ASN A 233 -5.62 17.01 6.89
C ASN A 233 -4.94 16.39 8.11
N CYS A 234 -3.70 15.95 7.96
CA CYS A 234 -2.87 15.56 9.08
C CYS A 234 -2.36 16.84 9.78
N GLU A 235 -3.16 17.44 10.66
CA GLU A 235 -2.64 18.39 11.64
C GLU A 235 -1.90 17.60 12.73
N THR A 236 -0.66 18.01 13.05
CA THR A 236 0.26 17.33 13.98
C THR A 236 -0.16 17.44 15.46
N LEU A 237 -1.43 17.24 15.78
CA LEU A 237 -1.98 17.38 17.13
C LEU A 237 -2.52 16.02 17.63
N VAL A 238 -1.63 15.02 17.75
CA VAL A 238 -1.92 13.79 18.52
C VAL A 238 -0.87 13.64 19.63
N PRO A 239 -1.25 13.31 20.87
CA PRO A 239 -0.32 13.19 22.00
C PRO A 239 0.64 11.98 21.86
N PRO A 240 1.73 11.92 22.66
CA PRO A 240 2.95 11.18 22.34
C PRO A 240 2.90 9.63 22.44
N TYR A 241 1.73 9.00 22.53
CA TYR A 241 1.65 7.56 22.87
C TYR A 241 1.38 6.62 21.69
N GLU A 242 1.03 7.12 20.50
CA GLU A 242 0.87 6.28 19.30
C GLU A 242 1.40 7.03 18.07
N THR A 243 2.72 7.00 17.88
CA THR A 243 3.33 7.59 16.68
C THR A 243 3.28 6.57 15.55
N PHE A 244 2.30 6.68 14.65
CA PHE A 244 2.49 6.19 13.29
C PHE A 244 3.46 7.14 12.58
N CYS A 245 4.50 6.61 11.96
CA CYS A 245 5.33 7.39 11.05
C CYS A 245 4.50 7.67 9.79
N CYS A 246 3.81 8.81 9.78
CA CYS A 246 3.29 9.34 8.52
C CYS A 246 4.47 10.00 7.79
N SER A 247 4.93 9.39 6.70
CA SER A 247 5.76 10.09 5.71
C SER A 247 4.84 10.93 4.83
N SER A 248 5.17 12.22 4.70
CA SER A 248 4.60 13.14 3.70
C SER A 248 5.19 12.86 2.33
#